data_AF-A0A255RM61-F1
#
_entry.id   AF-A0A255RM61-F1
#
_cell.length_a   1.000
_cell.length_b   1.000
_cell.length_c   1.000
_cell.angle_alpha   90.00
_cell.angle_beta   90.00
_cell.angle_gamma   90.00
#
_symmetry.space_group_name_H-M   'P 1'
#
loop_
_entity.id
_entity.type
_entity.pdbx_description
1 polymer ?
#
loop_
_entity_poly.entity_id
_entity_poly.type
_entity_poly.pdbx_seq_one_letter_code
_entity_poly.pdbx_strand_id
1 'polypeptide(L)'
;IDIIKGISGKYGNKSNDYFATNKSSNKIHLAKLANPYKGPATEKQKLQREKFAKQQAASSAWLKANRPNEKNGIKGTPIYQYALKLKRTFAFSNVNQVLFKYMDKEFNIKLPDSIDAPNVDGEDTGSTTNPGSGDQGTEQKPGGSDQGTEQPGGGGLEG
;
A
#
# COMPACT_ATOMS: atom_id res chain seq x y z
N ILE A 1 -20.37 38.79 3.42
CA ILE A 1 -18.97 38.33 3.59
C ILE A 1 -18.92 36.85 3.25
N ASP A 2 -17.98 36.43 2.40
CA ASP A 2 -17.84 35.02 2.03
C ASP A 2 -17.02 34.29 3.10
N ILE A 3 -17.69 33.45 3.89
CA ILE A 3 -17.03 32.60 4.89
C ILE A 3 -16.69 31.28 4.22
N ILE A 4 -15.42 30.91 4.14
CA ILE A 4 -15.01 29.68 3.45
C ILE A 4 -15.09 28.48 4.41
N LYS A 5 -15.80 27.43 4.00
CA LYS A 5 -15.91 26.16 4.73
C LYS A 5 -14.77 25.20 4.43
N GLY A 6 -14.24 25.25 3.21
CA GLY A 6 -13.17 24.37 2.76
C GLY A 6 -12.67 24.74 1.37
N ILE A 7 -11.48 24.21 1.04
CA ILE A 7 -10.83 24.37 -0.26
C ILE A 7 -10.58 22.97 -0.84
N SER A 8 -11.10 22.69 -2.03
CA SER A 8 -11.16 21.32 -2.59
C SER A 8 -10.27 21.12 -3.82
N GLY A 9 -9.03 21.60 -3.76
CA GLY A 9 -8.04 21.42 -4.81
C GLY A 9 -7.73 22.68 -5.62
N LYS A 10 -6.73 22.55 -6.49
CA LYS A 10 -6.09 23.64 -7.23
C LYS A 10 -6.50 23.59 -8.70
N TYR A 11 -6.82 24.74 -9.28
CA TYR A 11 -7.19 24.86 -10.68
C TYR A 11 -5.96 24.74 -11.59
N GLY A 12 -5.58 23.53 -11.97
CA GLY A 12 -4.41 23.26 -12.81
C GLY A 12 -3.06 23.44 -12.09
N ASN A 13 -2.01 22.83 -12.65
CA ASN A 13 -0.70 22.75 -11.98
C ASN A 13 -0.05 24.12 -11.70
N LYS A 14 -0.27 25.11 -12.58
CA LYS A 14 0.43 26.41 -12.56
C LYS A 14 -0.40 27.61 -12.06
N SER A 15 -1.70 27.48 -11.77
CA SER A 15 -2.46 28.61 -11.22
C SER A 15 -2.15 28.85 -9.75
N ASN A 16 -2.72 29.87 -9.13
CA ASN A 16 -2.85 29.95 -7.67
C ASN A 16 -4.33 30.03 -7.27
N ASP A 17 -5.17 29.46 -8.14
CA ASP A 17 -6.61 29.53 -8.04
C ASP A 17 -7.12 28.19 -7.49
N TYR A 18 -8.06 28.26 -6.56
CA TYR A 18 -8.55 27.14 -5.81
C TYR A 18 -10.07 27.15 -5.78
N PHE A 19 -10.68 25.97 -5.72
CA PHE A 19 -12.12 25.86 -5.50
C PHE A 19 -12.41 26.01 -4.02
N ALA A 20 -13.13 27.06 -3.64
CA ALA A 20 -13.50 27.36 -2.27
C ALA A 20 -15.02 27.25 -2.09
N THR A 21 -15.45 26.50 -1.09
CA THR A 21 -16.89 26.38 -0.78
C THR A 21 -17.30 27.44 0.22
N ASN A 22 -18.28 28.26 -0.14
CA ASN A 22 -18.89 29.22 0.77
C ASN A 22 -19.77 28.51 1.81
N LYS A 23 -19.53 28.78 3.09
CA LYS A 23 -20.24 28.16 4.22
C LYS A 23 -21.72 28.52 4.27
N SER A 24 -22.07 29.74 3.89
CA SER A 24 -23.44 30.26 3.99
C SER A 24 -24.31 29.86 2.81
N SER A 25 -23.74 29.87 1.59
CA SER A 25 -24.50 29.57 0.37
C SER A 25 -24.26 28.15 -0.17
N ASN A 26 -23.27 27.42 0.35
CA ASN A 26 -22.75 26.15 -0.20
C ASN A 26 -22.35 26.22 -1.69
N LYS A 27 -22.22 27.42 -2.27
CA LYS A 27 -21.74 27.60 -3.63
C LYS A 27 -20.22 27.51 -3.68
N ILE A 28 -19.70 27.01 -4.79
CA ILE A 28 -18.26 26.91 -5.06
C ILE A 28 -17.82 28.17 -5.82
N HIS A 29 -16.83 28.87 -5.27
CA HIS A 29 -16.21 30.04 -5.88
C HIS A 29 -14.75 29.72 -6.25
N LEU A 30 -14.20 30.42 -7.24
CA LEU A 30 -12.77 30.38 -7.52
C LEU A 30 -12.07 31.42 -6.62
N ALA A 31 -11.20 30.95 -5.74
CA ALA A 31 -10.45 31.77 -4.80
C ALA A 31 -8.96 31.78 -5.17
N LYS A 32 -8.37 32.96 -5.21
CA LYS A 32 -6.93 33.11 -5.45
C LYS A 32 -6.18 33.29 -4.12
N LEU A 33 -5.09 32.55 -3.95
CA LEU A 33 -4.23 32.76 -2.79
C LEU A 33 -3.48 34.09 -2.93
N ALA A 34 -3.93 35.11 -2.23
CA ALA A 34 -3.38 36.47 -2.34
C ALA A 34 -1.98 36.59 -1.74
N ASN A 35 -1.73 35.91 -0.62
CA ASN A 35 -0.46 35.99 0.13
C ASN A 35 0.14 34.59 0.27
N PRO A 36 0.75 34.04 -0.80
CA PRO A 36 1.46 32.78 -0.68
C PRO A 36 2.64 32.94 0.29
N TYR A 37 2.88 31.92 1.11
CA TYR A 37 4.08 31.88 1.94
C TYR A 37 5.32 31.87 1.02
N LYS A 38 6.16 32.90 1.13
CA LYS A 38 7.39 33.06 0.34
C LYS A 38 8.66 32.69 1.12
N GLY A 39 8.53 32.34 2.40
CA GLY A 39 9.67 31.98 3.22
C GLY A 39 10.28 30.63 2.82
N PRO A 40 11.55 30.37 3.20
CA PRO A 40 12.13 29.05 3.03
C PRO A 40 11.36 28.02 3.85
N ALA A 41 11.34 26.77 3.40
CA ALA A 41 10.75 25.69 4.18
C ALA A 41 11.41 25.62 5.56
N THR A 42 10.60 25.59 6.61
CA THR A 42 11.08 25.40 7.99
C THR A 42 11.78 24.05 8.13
N GLU A 43 12.69 23.91 9.10
CA GLU A 43 13.38 22.63 9.36
C GLU A 43 12.40 21.48 9.61
N LYS A 44 11.32 21.74 10.37
CA LYS A 44 10.24 20.77 10.60
C LYS A 44 9.59 20.30 9.30
N GLN A 45 9.33 21.21 8.36
CA GLN A 45 8.78 20.87 7.05
C GLN A 45 9.76 20.07 6.19
N LYS A 46 11.04 20.43 6.21
CA LYS A 46 12.10 19.69 5.49
C LYS A 46 12.22 18.27 6.04
N LEU A 47 12.29 18.13 7.36
CA LEU A 47 12.37 16.83 8.04
C LEU A 47 11.15 15.95 7.74
N GLN A 48 9.95 16.52 7.75
CA GLN A 48 8.72 15.78 7.41
C GLN A 48 8.74 15.32 5.94
N ARG A 49 9.19 16.17 5.02
CA ARG A 49 9.33 15.82 3.60
C ARG A 49 10.34 14.69 3.40
N GLU A 50 11.49 14.78 4.06
CA GLU A 50 12.53 13.76 4.00
C GLU A 50 12.05 12.44 4.59
N LYS A 51 11.37 12.47 5.74
CA LYS A 51 10.76 11.29 6.36
C LYS A 51 9.76 10.64 5.41
N PHE A 52 8.84 11.41 4.84
CA PHE A 52 7.87 10.89 3.88
C PHE A 52 8.54 10.31 2.63
N ALA A 53 9.56 10.98 2.09
CA ALA A 53 10.31 10.48 0.94
C ALA A 53 11.00 9.13 1.24
N LYS A 54 11.61 8.99 2.42
CA LYS A 54 12.23 7.72 2.87
C LYS A 54 11.21 6.60 3.03
N GLN A 55 10.08 6.88 3.69
CA GLN A 55 8.98 5.92 3.83
C GLN A 55 8.46 5.44 2.47
N GLN A 56 8.24 6.39 1.55
CA GLN A 56 7.74 6.08 0.22
C GLN A 56 8.77 5.28 -0.60
N ALA A 57 10.06 5.60 -0.47
CA ALA A 57 11.14 4.88 -1.14
C ALA A 57 11.24 3.43 -0.63
N ALA A 58 11.20 3.23 0.69
CA ALA A 58 11.23 1.90 1.31
C ALA A 58 10.03 1.04 0.88
N SER A 59 8.82 1.58 0.97
CA SER A 59 7.59 0.89 0.53
C SER A 59 7.65 0.53 -0.96
N SER A 60 8.14 1.46 -1.79
CA SER A 60 8.28 1.24 -3.23
C SER A 60 9.34 0.18 -3.55
N ALA A 61 10.47 0.17 -2.85
CA ALA A 61 11.53 -0.82 -3.02
C ALA A 61 11.03 -2.22 -2.63
N TRP A 62 10.35 -2.32 -1.48
CA TRP A 62 9.76 -3.57 -1.03
C TRP A 62 8.73 -4.10 -2.02
N LEU A 63 7.83 -3.24 -2.53
CA LEU A 63 6.85 -3.66 -3.54
C LEU A 63 7.53 -4.10 -4.83
N LYS A 64 8.54 -3.38 -5.32
CA LYS A 64 9.28 -3.78 -6.53
C LYS A 64 9.93 -5.15 -6.38
N ALA A 65 10.50 -5.43 -5.20
CA ALA A 65 11.14 -6.71 -4.90
C ALA A 65 10.15 -7.88 -4.76
N ASN A 66 8.91 -7.63 -4.34
CA ASN A 66 7.98 -8.69 -3.91
C ASN A 66 6.73 -8.87 -4.77
N ARG A 67 6.27 -7.81 -5.45
CA ARG A 67 5.03 -7.84 -6.25
C ARG A 67 5.12 -8.82 -7.44
N PRO A 68 3.99 -9.23 -8.02
CA PRO A 68 3.95 -9.99 -9.26
C PRO A 68 4.77 -9.33 -10.36
N ASN A 69 5.68 -10.09 -10.95
CA ASN A 69 6.49 -9.72 -12.10
C ASN A 69 7.09 -11.00 -12.71
N GLU A 70 7.87 -10.86 -13.78
CA GLU A 70 8.51 -11.98 -14.47
C GLU A 70 9.39 -12.86 -13.55
N LYS A 71 10.04 -12.28 -12.53
CA LYS A 71 10.91 -12.99 -11.60
C LYS A 71 10.16 -13.62 -10.42
N ASN A 72 9.11 -12.96 -9.96
CA ASN A 72 8.35 -13.36 -8.77
C ASN A 72 7.09 -14.18 -9.10
N GLY A 73 6.84 -14.42 -10.39
CA GLY A 73 5.65 -15.11 -10.88
C GLY A 73 4.37 -14.28 -10.81
N ILE A 74 3.27 -14.86 -11.31
CA ILE A 74 1.95 -14.22 -11.44
C ILE A 74 1.37 -13.80 -10.08
N LYS A 75 1.74 -14.52 -9.02
CA LYS A 75 1.30 -14.23 -7.65
C LYS A 75 2.30 -13.36 -6.88
N GLY A 76 3.51 -13.12 -7.37
CA GLY A 76 4.55 -12.48 -6.56
C GLY A 76 5.10 -13.41 -5.47
N THR A 77 5.94 -12.87 -4.59
CA THR A 77 6.63 -13.65 -3.56
C THR A 77 5.66 -14.15 -2.46
N PRO A 78 6.02 -15.20 -1.69
CA PRO A 78 5.20 -15.65 -0.55
C PRO A 78 4.92 -14.54 0.46
N ILE A 79 5.91 -13.70 0.75
CA ILE A 79 5.76 -12.56 1.67
C ILE A 79 4.80 -11.48 1.11
N TYR A 80 4.72 -11.32 -0.22
CA TYR A 80 3.72 -10.46 -0.85
C TYR A 80 2.30 -11.00 -0.68
N GLN A 81 2.12 -12.31 -0.87
CA GLN A 81 0.83 -12.97 -0.67
C GLN A 81 0.37 -12.87 0.78
N TYR A 82 1.31 -12.99 1.72
CA TYR A 82 1.03 -12.78 3.13
C TYR A 82 0.62 -11.33 3.43
N ALA A 83 1.31 -10.33 2.86
CA ALA A 83 0.90 -8.93 2.97
C ALA A 83 -0.51 -8.68 2.40
N LEU A 84 -0.91 -9.38 1.33
CA LEU A 84 -2.29 -9.34 0.80
C LEU A 84 -3.30 -9.96 1.77
N LYS A 85 -2.92 -11.01 2.51
CA LYS A 85 -3.77 -11.59 3.56
C LYS A 85 -3.95 -10.60 4.72
N LEU A 86 -2.87 -9.96 5.18
CA LEU A 86 -2.93 -8.89 6.20
C LEU A 86 -3.79 -7.71 5.74
N LYS A 87 -3.64 -7.28 4.48
CA LYS A 87 -4.47 -6.22 3.89
C LYS A 87 -5.96 -6.54 4.05
N ARG A 88 -6.37 -7.76 3.68
CA ARG A 88 -7.77 -8.22 3.79
C ARG A 88 -8.23 -8.31 5.25
N THR A 89 -7.38 -8.86 6.11
CA THR A 89 -7.69 -9.06 7.53
C THR A 89 -7.94 -7.73 8.25
N PHE A 90 -7.10 -6.73 8.00
CA PHE A 90 -7.22 -5.40 8.63
C PHE A 90 -8.08 -4.42 7.81
N ALA A 91 -8.77 -4.89 6.76
CA ALA A 91 -9.57 -4.06 5.87
C ALA A 91 -8.83 -2.83 5.28
N PHE A 92 -7.52 -2.97 5.02
CA PHE A 92 -6.74 -1.90 4.41
C PHE A 92 -7.08 -1.73 2.92
N SER A 93 -7.10 -0.49 2.45
CA SER A 93 -7.42 -0.17 1.05
C SER A 93 -6.35 -0.69 0.09
N ASN A 94 -5.09 -0.67 0.51
CA ASN A 94 -3.95 -1.03 -0.31
C ASN A 94 -2.80 -1.64 0.52
N VAL A 95 -1.89 -2.34 -0.16
CA VAL A 95 -0.76 -3.01 0.49
C VAL A 95 0.19 -2.01 1.18
N ASN A 96 0.36 -0.78 0.70
CA ASN A 96 1.22 0.20 1.38
C ASN A 96 0.75 0.50 2.80
N GLN A 97 -0.56 0.44 3.10
CA GLN A 97 -1.05 0.60 4.47
C GLN A 97 -0.55 -0.51 5.41
N VAL A 98 -0.44 -1.75 4.91
CA VAL A 98 0.22 -2.85 5.64
C VAL A 98 1.69 -2.52 5.84
N LEU A 99 2.38 -2.09 4.78
CA LEU A 99 3.82 -1.80 4.85
C LEU A 99 4.12 -0.66 5.83
N PHE A 100 3.33 0.41 5.84
CA PHE A 100 3.49 1.51 6.79
C PHE A 100 3.15 1.13 8.23
N LYS A 101 2.19 0.22 8.45
CA LYS A 101 1.88 -0.30 9.79
C LYS A 101 3.07 -1.06 10.40
N TYR A 102 3.80 -1.79 9.57
CA TYR A 102 4.91 -2.67 9.96
C TYR A 102 6.29 -2.12 9.56
N MET A 103 6.38 -0.80 9.37
CA MET A 103 7.62 -0.10 9.10
C MET A 103 8.21 0.44 10.39
N ASP A 104 9.46 0.13 10.68
CA ASP A 104 10.18 0.65 11.84
C ASP A 104 10.65 2.10 11.63
N LYS A 105 11.35 2.66 12.63
CA LYS A 105 11.84 4.05 12.60
C LYS A 105 12.98 4.24 11.59
N GLU A 106 13.67 3.15 11.28
CA GLU A 106 14.77 3.04 10.34
C GLU A 106 14.30 2.75 8.90
N PHE A 107 12.99 2.66 8.69
CA PHE A 107 12.31 2.39 7.41
C PHE A 107 12.46 0.96 6.88
N ASN A 108 12.80 -0.01 7.73
CA ASN A 108 12.72 -1.42 7.40
C ASN A 108 11.30 -1.93 7.61
N ILE A 109 10.88 -2.87 6.76
CA ILE A 109 9.53 -3.46 6.80
C ILE A 109 9.64 -4.89 7.33
N LYS A 110 9.01 -5.17 8.47
CA LYS A 110 8.98 -6.49 9.12
C LYS A 110 7.55 -6.94 9.36
N LEU A 111 7.05 -7.84 8.51
CA LEU A 111 5.70 -8.40 8.67
C LEU A 111 5.69 -9.40 9.85
N PRO A 112 4.57 -9.54 10.58
CA PRO A 112 4.47 -10.47 11.70
C PRO A 112 4.44 -11.93 11.23
N ASP A 113 4.98 -12.87 12.01
CA ASP A 113 5.01 -14.30 11.63
C ASP A 113 3.63 -14.96 11.55
N SER A 114 2.67 -14.44 12.32
CA SER A 114 1.27 -14.86 12.32
C SER A 114 0.34 -13.65 12.40
N ILE A 115 -0.89 -13.82 11.90
CA ILE A 115 -1.94 -12.80 11.94
C ILE A 115 -2.41 -12.54 13.39
N ASP A 116 -2.27 -13.54 14.26
CA ASP A 116 -2.61 -13.46 15.69
C ASP A 116 -1.44 -12.94 16.54
N ALA A 117 -0.30 -12.60 15.92
CA ALA A 117 0.85 -12.11 16.67
C ALA A 117 0.50 -10.75 17.32
N PRO A 118 0.66 -10.61 18.64
CA PRO A 118 0.50 -9.33 19.30
C PRO A 118 1.50 -8.33 18.69
N ASN A 119 1.04 -7.10 18.41
CA ASN A 119 1.95 -6.01 18.03
C ASN A 119 2.90 -5.79 19.21
N VAL A 120 4.16 -6.16 19.06
CA VAL A 120 5.20 -5.69 19.98
C VAL A 120 5.63 -4.33 19.45
N ASP A 121 5.12 -3.27 20.09
CA ASP A 121 5.67 -1.93 19.92
C ASP A 121 7.10 -1.94 20.43
N GLY A 122 8.04 -2.17 19.52
CA GLY A 122 9.47 -1.94 19.71
C GLY A 122 10.15 -2.82 20.76
N GLU A 123 10.63 -3.99 20.35
CA GLU A 123 11.85 -4.54 20.94
C GLU A 123 12.61 -5.42 19.95
N ASP A 124 13.94 -5.29 20.02
CA ASP A 124 14.94 -5.95 19.20
C ASP A 124 14.92 -7.47 19.41
N THR A 125 14.54 -8.21 18.37
CA THR A 125 14.95 -9.62 18.26
C THR A 125 15.44 -9.86 16.84
N GLY A 126 16.76 -9.75 16.67
CA GLY A 126 17.46 -10.33 15.55
C GLY A 126 17.16 -11.82 15.42
N SER A 127 16.72 -12.24 14.24
CA SER A 127 16.85 -13.62 13.82
C SER A 127 17.17 -13.64 12.33
N THR A 128 18.46 -13.77 12.06
CA THR A 128 19.03 -14.05 10.76
C THR A 128 18.96 -15.56 10.56
N THR A 129 18.26 -16.04 9.53
CA THR A 129 18.49 -17.41 9.04
C THR A 129 18.55 -17.45 7.52
N ASN A 130 19.78 -17.63 7.03
CA ASN A 130 20.10 -18.15 5.69
C ASN A 130 19.42 -19.51 5.46
N PRO A 131 19.06 -19.87 4.21
CA PRO A 131 18.68 -21.24 3.89
C PRO A 131 19.93 -22.03 3.45
N GLY A 132 20.28 -23.05 4.23
CA GLY A 132 21.33 -24.01 3.88
C GLY A 132 20.92 -25.43 4.27
N SER A 133 20.81 -26.29 3.25
CA SER A 133 20.91 -27.76 3.22
C SER A 133 19.89 -28.65 3.92
N GLY A 134 19.47 -29.69 3.18
CA GLY A 134 19.37 -31.05 3.73
C GLY A 134 18.05 -31.79 3.56
N ASP A 135 17.94 -32.51 2.44
CA ASP A 135 17.53 -33.93 2.32
C ASP A 135 16.44 -34.52 3.24
N GLN A 136 15.38 -35.07 2.62
CA GLN A 136 14.91 -36.45 2.85
C GLN A 136 13.85 -36.86 1.79
N GLY A 137 14.14 -37.95 1.05
CA GLY A 137 13.15 -38.77 0.32
C GLY A 137 12.15 -39.43 1.28
N THR A 138 11.11 -40.18 0.92
CA THR A 138 10.70 -40.99 -0.24
C THR A 138 9.16 -41.13 -0.14
N GLU A 139 8.38 -41.29 -1.21
CA GLU A 139 7.77 -42.58 -1.60
C GLU A 139 6.85 -42.38 -2.83
N GLN A 140 6.75 -43.40 -3.68
CA GLN A 140 6.03 -43.43 -4.96
C GLN A 140 4.66 -44.14 -4.88
N LYS A 141 3.62 -43.51 -5.50
CA LYS A 141 2.47 -44.03 -6.32
C LYS A 141 1.57 -45.20 -5.80
N PRO A 142 0.45 -45.62 -6.46
CA PRO A 142 -0.22 -45.21 -7.72
C PRO A 142 -1.72 -44.80 -7.56
N GLY A 143 -2.37 -44.02 -8.44
CA GLY A 143 -2.94 -44.41 -9.74
C GLY A 143 -4.46 -44.63 -9.65
N GLY A 144 -5.28 -43.90 -10.44
CA GLY A 144 -6.72 -44.15 -10.55
C GLY A 144 -7.48 -43.06 -11.33
N SER A 145 -7.89 -43.39 -12.55
CA SER A 145 -8.73 -42.61 -13.46
C SER A 145 -10.20 -43.02 -13.31
N ASP A 146 -11.14 -42.07 -13.32
CA ASP A 146 -12.46 -42.29 -13.97
C ASP A 146 -13.23 -40.99 -14.29
N GLN A 147 -14.14 -41.10 -15.26
CA GLN A 147 -14.85 -40.09 -16.05
C GLN A 147 -16.23 -39.65 -15.50
N GLY A 148 -16.77 -38.58 -16.09
CA GLY A 148 -18.22 -38.21 -16.14
C GLY A 148 -18.59 -37.02 -15.24
N THR A 149 -19.39 -36.00 -15.59
CA THR A 149 -20.46 -35.82 -16.61
C THR A 149 -20.82 -34.32 -16.82
N GLU A 150 -21.05 -33.95 -18.09
CA GLU A 150 -22.01 -33.03 -18.76
C GLU A 150 -22.65 -31.73 -18.14
N GLN A 151 -22.48 -30.61 -18.90
CA GLN A 151 -23.41 -29.50 -19.33
C GLN A 151 -24.11 -28.52 -18.34
N PRO A 152 -24.73 -27.37 -18.78
CA PRO A 152 -24.42 -26.37 -19.83
C PRO A 152 -24.67 -24.87 -19.42
N GLY A 153 -24.34 -23.90 -20.30
CA GLY A 153 -25.27 -22.81 -20.64
C GLY A 153 -24.87 -21.32 -20.44
N GLY A 154 -25.02 -20.54 -21.54
CA GLY A 154 -25.42 -19.11 -21.59
C GLY A 154 -24.33 -18.06 -21.26
N GLY A 155 -24.10 -16.99 -22.01
CA GLY A 155 -24.77 -16.33 -23.12
C GLY A 155 -24.15 -14.93 -23.22
N GLY A 156 -23.54 -14.59 -24.35
CA GLY A 156 -22.97 -13.27 -24.60
C GLY A 156 -24.05 -12.30 -25.09
N LEU A 157 -24.10 -11.11 -24.49
CA LEU A 157 -24.76 -9.94 -25.06
C LEU A 157 -23.75 -8.80 -25.06
N GLU A 158 -23.36 -8.40 -26.27
CA GLU A 158 -22.70 -7.13 -26.55
C GLU A 158 -23.73 -6.00 -26.48
N GLY A 159 -23.28 -4.85 -25.96
CA GLY A 159 -23.95 -3.55 -25.98
C GLY A 159 -22.92 -2.47 -25.72
#